data_AF-A0A956P766-F1
#
_entry.id   AF-A0A956P766-F1
#
_cell.length_a   1.000
_cell.length_b   1.000
_cell.length_c   1.000
_cell.angle_alpha   90.00
_cell.angle_beta   90.00
_cell.angle_gamma   90.00
#
_symmetry.space_group_name_H-M   'P 1'
#
loop_
_entity.id
_entity.type
_entity.pdbx_description
1 polymer ?
#
loop_
_entity_poly.entity_id
_entity_poly.type
_entity_poly.pdbx_seq_one_letter_code
_entity_poly.pdbx_strand_id
1 'polypeptide(L)'
;GALMMDERCGVENYRKNPAYLNALIHYLFDSDVGRGVSVMMPYATGLRFFADWYVQLWAESLGKAVNFKGEEVNTGPLPIAAVGATDQHSQMQLFMEGPHDKVVTFLRVEDFGEDVALPKTEDDTNAYLGGSSLATLLNAEQRATSAALAEQGRPNITISLPDLSAKSLGQLFMLYEIQTVAAGALYGINPLDQPGVELGKRLTFALMGKEGYDAERAVVDERAKPVAKLLLR
;
A
#
# COMPACT_ATOMS: atom_id res chain seq x y z
N GLY A 1 19.31 -6.26 7.69
CA GLY A 1 18.28 -5.77 6.76
C GLY A 1 17.91 -4.36 7.16
N ALA A 2 17.04 -4.22 8.16
CA ALA A 2 16.55 -2.94 8.67
C ALA A 2 17.65 -1.92 8.96
N LEU A 3 18.65 -2.26 9.80
CA LEU A 3 19.78 -1.37 10.10
C LEU A 3 20.48 -0.82 8.85
N MET A 4 20.63 -1.62 7.79
CA MET A 4 21.27 -1.15 6.56
C MET A 4 20.41 -0.12 5.81
N MET A 5 19.07 -0.28 5.86
CA MET A 5 18.18 0.70 5.25
C MET A 5 18.08 1.97 6.10
N ASP A 6 18.11 1.85 7.42
CA ASP A 6 18.19 2.98 8.34
C ASP A 6 19.46 3.83 8.05
N GLU A 7 20.64 3.19 8.00
CA GLU A 7 21.88 3.86 7.59
C GLU A 7 21.78 4.51 6.20
N ARG A 8 21.16 3.83 5.22
CA ARG A 8 20.94 4.37 3.87
C ARG A 8 19.99 5.57 3.86
N CYS A 9 19.02 5.60 4.76
CA CYS A 9 18.09 6.70 4.95
C CYS A 9 18.61 7.74 5.97
N GLY A 10 19.82 7.58 6.50
CA GLY A 10 20.45 8.54 7.41
C GLY A 10 20.99 9.81 6.72
N VAL A 11 20.83 9.94 5.40
CA VAL A 11 21.29 11.11 4.64
C VAL A 11 20.23 12.21 4.59
N GLU A 12 20.62 13.45 4.90
CA GLU A 12 19.72 14.61 4.92
C GLU A 12 19.19 15.00 3.53
N ASN A 13 19.99 14.76 2.48
CA ASN A 13 19.58 15.08 1.12
C ASN A 13 18.45 14.14 0.67
N TYR A 14 17.22 14.67 0.66
CA TYR A 14 16.02 13.92 0.28
C TYR A 14 16.12 13.22 -1.08
N ARG A 15 16.89 13.76 -2.05
CA ARG A 15 17.07 13.10 -3.37
C ARG A 15 17.93 11.84 -3.30
N LYS A 16 18.74 11.68 -2.25
CA LYS A 16 19.58 10.50 -2.00
C LYS A 16 18.97 9.56 -0.95
N ASN A 17 17.96 10.03 -0.23
CA ASN A 17 17.24 9.27 0.78
C ASN A 17 15.99 8.63 0.14
N PRO A 18 15.95 7.31 -0.04
CA PRO A 18 14.84 6.66 -0.73
C PRO A 18 13.51 6.82 0.02
N ALA A 19 13.52 6.80 1.36
CA ALA A 19 12.31 6.99 2.16
C ALA A 19 11.74 8.41 1.99
N TYR A 20 12.59 9.44 2.07
CA TYR A 20 12.15 10.83 1.93
C TYR A 20 11.71 11.16 0.51
N LEU A 21 12.42 10.65 -0.50
CA LEU A 21 12.02 10.83 -1.89
C LEU A 21 10.64 10.21 -2.14
N ASN A 22 10.42 8.98 -1.65
CA ASN A 22 9.14 8.31 -1.86
C ASN A 22 8.00 8.98 -1.07
N ALA A 23 8.26 9.42 0.17
CA ALA A 23 7.31 10.20 0.95
C ALA A 23 6.90 11.49 0.22
N LEU A 24 7.87 12.23 -0.32
CA LEU A 24 7.63 13.46 -1.08
C LEU A 24 6.81 13.19 -2.35
N ILE A 25 7.13 12.13 -3.10
CA ILE A 25 6.37 11.76 -4.30
C ILE A 25 4.90 11.51 -3.95
N HIS A 26 4.64 10.67 -2.95
CA HIS A 26 3.27 10.37 -2.52
C HIS A 26 2.54 11.61 -1.99
N TYR A 27 3.21 12.44 -1.19
CA TYR A 27 2.65 13.69 -0.68
C TYR A 27 2.24 14.65 -1.79
N LEU A 28 3.14 14.92 -2.76
CA LEU A 28 2.85 15.84 -3.86
C LEU A 28 1.74 15.32 -4.77
N PHE A 29 1.74 14.01 -5.04
CA PHE A 29 0.68 13.41 -5.85
C PHE A 29 -0.68 13.50 -5.17
N ASP A 30 -0.76 13.27 -3.87
CA ASP A 30 -1.98 13.42 -3.10
C ASP A 30 -2.43 14.89 -2.99
N SER A 31 -1.57 15.74 -2.43
CA SER A 31 -1.93 17.11 -2.04
C SER A 31 -2.03 18.10 -3.21
N ASP A 32 -1.12 18.00 -4.19
CA ASP A 32 -1.04 18.98 -5.28
C ASP A 32 -1.72 18.49 -6.57
N VAL A 33 -1.72 17.17 -6.81
CA VAL A 33 -2.22 16.55 -8.06
C VAL A 33 -3.56 15.83 -7.87
N GLY A 34 -4.00 15.58 -6.62
CA GLY A 34 -5.28 14.93 -6.32
C GLY A 34 -5.27 13.41 -6.52
N ARG A 35 -4.14 12.74 -6.26
CA ARG A 35 -3.96 11.28 -6.36
C ARG A 35 -3.91 10.64 -4.97
N GLY A 36 -5.02 10.74 -4.25
CA GLY A 36 -5.13 10.28 -2.86
C GLY A 36 -5.25 8.78 -2.64
N VAL A 37 -5.00 7.93 -3.66
CA VAL A 37 -4.99 6.47 -3.51
C VAL A 37 -3.57 5.93 -3.74
N SER A 38 -3.03 5.22 -2.75
CA SER A 38 -1.72 4.58 -2.84
C SER A 38 -1.87 3.07 -3.01
N VAL A 39 -1.49 2.54 -4.17
CA VAL A 39 -1.60 1.10 -4.46
C VAL A 39 -0.26 0.43 -4.23
N MET A 40 -0.24 -0.63 -3.42
CA MET A 40 0.90 -1.52 -3.24
C MET A 40 0.68 -2.81 -4.02
N MET A 41 1.47 -3.04 -5.07
CA MET A 41 1.29 -4.18 -5.98
C MET A 41 2.59 -5.00 -6.13
N PRO A 42 2.90 -5.89 -5.17
CA PRO A 42 3.96 -6.87 -5.33
C PRO A 42 3.74 -7.83 -6.50
N TYR A 43 4.79 -8.08 -7.26
CA TYR A 43 4.90 -9.18 -8.23
C TYR A 43 5.61 -10.38 -7.61
N ALA A 44 5.14 -10.77 -6.43
CA ALA A 44 5.56 -11.96 -5.73
C ALA A 44 4.50 -12.32 -4.69
N THR A 45 3.95 -13.54 -4.75
CA THR A 45 2.93 -14.01 -3.80
C THR A 45 3.41 -13.94 -2.35
N GLY A 46 4.70 -14.19 -2.10
CA GLY A 46 5.30 -14.10 -0.76
C GLY A 46 5.26 -12.70 -0.14
N LEU A 47 5.04 -11.65 -0.94
CA LEU A 47 4.91 -10.27 -0.47
C LEU A 47 3.45 -9.82 -0.28
N ARG A 48 2.45 -10.71 -0.45
CA ARG A 48 1.04 -10.36 -0.23
C ARG A 48 0.80 -9.78 1.16
N PHE A 49 1.29 -10.45 2.20
CA PHE A 49 1.13 -9.96 3.57
C PHE A 49 1.96 -8.71 3.88
N PHE A 50 3.00 -8.44 3.08
CA PHE A 50 3.69 -7.15 3.16
C PHE A 50 2.77 -6.02 2.66
N ALA A 51 2.02 -6.24 1.57
CA ALA A 51 1.03 -5.26 1.10
C ALA A 51 -0.09 -5.04 2.13
N ASP A 52 -0.56 -6.10 2.80
CA ASP A 52 -1.54 -5.96 3.90
C ASP A 52 -0.95 -5.19 5.10
N TRP A 53 0.30 -5.48 5.48
CA TRP A 53 1.02 -4.73 6.51
C TRP A 53 1.17 -3.25 6.15
N TYR A 54 1.49 -2.95 4.88
CA TYR A 54 1.58 -1.58 4.38
C TYR A 54 0.24 -0.84 4.49
N VAL A 55 -0.88 -1.52 4.19
CA VAL A 55 -2.22 -0.93 4.32
C VAL A 55 -2.46 -0.44 5.74
N GLN A 56 -2.17 -1.26 6.76
CA GLN A 56 -2.30 -0.84 8.16
C GLN A 56 -1.36 0.32 8.47
N LEU A 57 -0.06 0.18 8.16
CA LEU A 57 0.94 1.19 8.45
C LEU A 57 0.53 2.56 7.88
N TRP A 58 0.16 2.61 6.61
CA TRP A 58 -0.17 3.84 5.92
C TRP A 58 -1.50 4.43 6.39
N ALA A 59 -2.54 3.61 6.54
CA ALA A 59 -3.87 4.06 6.94
C ALA A 59 -3.90 4.57 8.39
N GLU A 60 -3.40 3.78 9.36
CA GLU A 60 -3.46 4.15 10.78
C GLU A 60 -2.52 5.33 11.10
N SER A 61 -1.37 5.40 10.41
CA SER A 61 -0.40 6.48 10.66
C SER A 61 -0.80 7.79 9.98
N LEU A 62 -1.34 7.76 8.77
CA LEU A 62 -1.59 9.00 8.00
C LEU A 62 -3.06 9.45 8.00
N GLY A 63 -4.00 8.56 8.34
CA GLY A 63 -5.43 8.90 8.47
C GLY A 63 -5.70 9.72 9.73
N LYS A 64 -5.57 11.05 9.66
CA LYS A 64 -5.68 11.93 10.82
C LYS A 64 -6.65 13.09 10.58
N ALA A 65 -7.53 13.30 11.55
CA ALA A 65 -8.47 14.41 11.56
C ALA A 65 -7.78 15.75 11.83
N VAL A 66 -6.74 15.77 12.69
CA VAL A 66 -6.09 17.01 13.14
C VAL A 66 -4.58 17.00 12.90
N ASN A 67 -4.03 18.18 12.68
CA ASN A 67 -2.58 18.42 12.59
C ASN A 67 -1.96 18.75 13.95
N PHE A 68 -0.63 18.98 14.01
CA PHE A 68 0.07 19.33 15.26
C PHE A 68 -0.40 20.64 15.91
N LYS A 69 -1.10 21.52 15.17
CA LYS A 69 -1.69 22.75 15.71
C LYS A 69 -3.10 22.53 16.27
N GLY A 70 -3.65 21.32 16.14
CA GLY A 70 -5.03 21.00 16.51
C GLY A 70 -6.06 21.48 15.47
N GLU A 71 -5.62 21.88 14.29
CA GLU A 71 -6.51 22.28 13.19
C GLU A 71 -7.04 21.03 12.48
N GLU A 72 -8.31 21.06 12.07
CA GLU A 72 -8.91 19.98 11.30
C GLU A 72 -8.34 19.97 9.87
N VAL A 73 -7.74 18.85 9.47
CA VAL A 73 -7.10 18.64 8.17
C VAL A 73 -7.64 17.42 7.41
N ASN A 74 -8.16 16.40 8.12
CA ASN A 74 -8.70 15.17 7.54
C ASN A 74 -7.84 14.56 6.42
N THR A 75 -6.53 14.39 6.68
CA THR A 75 -5.60 13.80 5.72
C THR A 75 -5.62 12.26 5.78
N GLY A 76 -5.01 11.62 4.79
CA GLY A 76 -4.79 10.18 4.74
C GLY A 76 -5.03 9.62 3.34
N PRO A 77 -3.98 9.45 2.51
CA PRO A 77 -4.13 8.74 1.25
C PRO A 77 -4.60 7.31 1.51
N LEU A 78 -5.62 6.86 0.78
CA LEU A 78 -6.21 5.52 0.90
C LEU A 78 -5.21 4.47 0.39
N PRO A 79 -4.67 3.58 1.24
CA PRO A 79 -3.84 2.49 0.78
C PRO A 79 -4.69 1.31 0.27
N ILE A 80 -4.30 0.71 -0.84
CA ILE A 80 -4.92 -0.50 -1.41
C ILE A 80 -3.83 -1.54 -1.66
N ALA A 81 -4.09 -2.79 -1.25
CA ALA A 81 -3.26 -3.93 -1.60
C ALA A 81 -3.72 -4.58 -2.92
N ALA A 82 -2.76 -4.97 -3.74
CA ALA A 82 -2.94 -5.76 -4.95
C ALA A 82 -1.79 -6.77 -5.07
N VAL A 83 -1.91 -7.78 -5.94
CA VAL A 83 -0.84 -8.75 -6.21
C VAL A 83 -0.74 -9.03 -7.71
N GLY A 84 0.44 -8.78 -8.29
CA GLY A 84 0.75 -9.15 -9.68
C GLY A 84 1.24 -10.60 -9.80
N ALA A 85 0.96 -11.30 -10.89
CA ALA A 85 0.12 -10.91 -12.02
C ALA A 85 -1.39 -11.12 -11.78
N THR A 86 -1.79 -11.78 -10.68
CA THR A 86 -3.18 -12.17 -10.40
C THR A 86 -4.19 -11.02 -10.56
N ASP A 87 -3.89 -9.85 -9.98
CA ASP A 87 -4.78 -8.69 -9.99
C ASP A 87 -4.70 -7.86 -11.28
N GLN A 88 -3.87 -8.26 -12.25
CA GLN A 88 -4.05 -7.79 -13.63
C GLN A 88 -5.44 -8.15 -14.17
N HIS A 89 -6.02 -9.25 -13.68
CA HIS A 89 -7.34 -9.74 -14.09
C HIS A 89 -8.48 -9.34 -13.14
N SER A 90 -8.22 -8.45 -12.16
CA SER A 90 -9.24 -8.00 -11.20
C SER A 90 -9.32 -6.47 -11.14
N GLN A 91 -8.24 -5.80 -10.73
CA GLN A 91 -8.22 -4.37 -10.42
C GLN A 91 -7.66 -3.52 -11.57
N MET A 92 -6.89 -4.13 -12.47
CA MET A 92 -6.14 -3.37 -13.48
C MET A 92 -7.04 -2.58 -14.44
N GLN A 93 -8.23 -3.08 -14.77
CA GLN A 93 -9.20 -2.31 -15.57
C GLN A 93 -9.56 -0.99 -14.88
N LEU A 94 -9.84 -1.02 -13.58
CA LEU A 94 -10.12 0.19 -12.79
C LEU A 94 -8.88 1.08 -12.70
N PHE A 95 -7.70 0.47 -12.58
CA PHE A 95 -6.46 1.22 -12.49
C PHE A 95 -6.10 1.90 -13.83
N MET A 96 -6.51 1.36 -14.97
CA MET A 96 -6.24 1.88 -16.32
C MET A 96 -7.29 2.86 -16.85
N GLU A 97 -8.58 2.64 -16.56
CA GLU A 97 -9.68 3.42 -17.14
C GLU A 97 -10.57 4.10 -16.10
N GLY A 98 -10.43 3.74 -14.83
CA GLY A 98 -11.16 4.38 -13.74
C GLY A 98 -10.63 5.77 -13.39
N PRO A 99 -11.05 6.32 -12.24
CA PRO A 99 -10.61 7.63 -11.79
C PRO A 99 -9.08 7.79 -11.78
N HIS A 100 -8.66 9.01 -12.09
CA HIS A 100 -7.27 9.45 -12.12
C HIS A 100 -6.85 9.87 -10.71
N ASP A 101 -6.84 8.93 -9.77
CA ASP A 101 -6.69 9.19 -8.33
C ASP A 101 -5.61 8.31 -7.66
N LYS A 102 -4.91 7.45 -8.44
CA LYS A 102 -3.96 6.46 -7.92
C LYS A 102 -2.50 6.80 -8.21
N VAL A 103 -1.63 6.43 -7.28
CA VAL A 103 -0.19 6.19 -7.46
C VAL A 103 0.09 4.71 -7.22
N VAL A 104 0.67 4.01 -8.20
CA VAL A 104 0.92 2.56 -8.11
C VAL A 104 2.37 2.27 -7.81
N THR A 105 2.64 1.61 -6.68
CA THR A 105 3.98 1.14 -6.32
C THR A 105 4.10 -0.36 -6.53
N PHE A 106 4.94 -0.74 -7.48
CA PHE A 106 5.29 -2.13 -7.75
C PHE A 106 6.44 -2.59 -6.85
N LEU A 107 6.31 -3.80 -6.28
CA LEU A 107 7.46 -4.50 -5.69
C LEU A 107 7.89 -5.60 -6.66
N ARG A 108 9.06 -5.44 -7.26
CA ARG A 108 9.67 -6.40 -8.19
C ARG A 108 10.72 -7.23 -7.46
N VAL A 109 10.75 -8.53 -7.69
CA VAL A 109 11.79 -9.43 -7.16
C VAL A 109 12.66 -9.89 -8.32
N GLU A 110 13.98 -9.74 -8.19
CA GLU A 110 14.93 -10.14 -9.24
C GLU A 110 15.21 -11.66 -9.19
N ASP A 111 15.48 -12.19 -7.99
CA ASP A 111 15.76 -13.60 -7.75
C ASP A 111 14.71 -14.24 -6.82
N PHE A 112 13.99 -15.24 -7.33
CA PHE A 112 12.97 -15.98 -6.60
C PHE A 112 13.53 -17.22 -5.87
N GLY A 113 14.82 -17.51 -6.00
CA GLY A 113 15.51 -18.65 -5.39
C GLY A 113 15.38 -19.94 -6.22
N GLU A 114 14.15 -20.41 -6.41
CA GLU A 114 13.86 -21.52 -7.35
C GLU A 114 13.09 -20.98 -8.55
N ASP A 115 13.71 -21.04 -9.73
CA ASP A 115 13.08 -20.58 -10.96
C ASP A 115 12.59 -21.77 -11.80
N VAL A 116 11.33 -21.71 -12.21
CA VAL A 116 10.66 -22.76 -12.96
C VAL A 116 10.84 -22.47 -14.45
N ALA A 117 11.59 -23.32 -15.14
CA ALA A 117 11.73 -23.24 -16.59
C ALA A 117 10.40 -23.59 -17.28
N LEU A 118 9.98 -22.76 -18.23
CA LEU A 118 8.80 -23.02 -19.03
C LEU A 118 9.15 -24.05 -20.11
N PRO A 119 8.37 -25.15 -20.22
CA PRO A 119 8.64 -26.17 -21.21
C PRO A 119 8.53 -25.59 -22.61
N LYS A 120 9.39 -26.05 -23.52
CA LYS A 120 9.22 -25.75 -24.94
C LYS A 120 7.94 -26.42 -25.44
N THR A 121 7.24 -25.73 -26.33
CA THR A 121 6.01 -26.20 -26.95
C THR A 121 6.18 -26.19 -28.47
N GLU A 122 5.51 -27.12 -29.13
CA GLU A 122 5.40 -27.16 -30.60
C GLU A 122 4.26 -26.26 -31.11
N ASP A 123 3.51 -25.63 -30.21
CA ASP A 123 2.47 -24.65 -30.52
C ASP A 123 3.09 -23.27 -30.79
N ASP A 124 3.02 -22.83 -32.05
CA ASP A 124 3.52 -21.54 -32.52
C ASP A 124 2.95 -20.35 -31.73
N THR A 125 1.73 -20.45 -31.18
CA THR A 125 1.10 -19.35 -30.43
C THR A 125 1.79 -19.10 -29.08
N ASN A 126 2.38 -20.13 -28.49
CA ASN A 126 3.03 -20.10 -27.18
C ASN A 126 4.54 -20.31 -27.24
N ALA A 127 5.11 -20.44 -28.45
CA ALA A 127 6.53 -20.70 -28.67
C ALA A 127 7.45 -19.66 -28.01
N TYR A 128 6.99 -18.41 -27.86
CA TYR A 128 7.74 -17.33 -27.19
C TYR A 128 7.97 -17.57 -25.69
N LEU A 129 7.12 -18.38 -25.04
CA LEU A 129 7.27 -18.77 -23.64
C LEU A 129 8.36 -19.85 -23.47
N GLY A 130 8.53 -20.69 -24.49
CA GLY A 130 9.42 -21.83 -24.44
C GLY A 130 10.89 -21.44 -24.22
N GLY A 131 11.52 -22.00 -23.19
CA GLY A 131 12.92 -21.73 -22.86
C GLY A 131 13.14 -20.44 -22.05
N SER A 132 12.08 -19.69 -21.75
CA SER A 132 12.09 -18.66 -20.70
C SER A 132 11.78 -19.29 -19.33
N SER A 133 11.89 -18.50 -18.28
CA SER A 133 11.52 -18.91 -16.93
C SER A 133 10.28 -18.17 -16.43
N LEU A 134 9.62 -18.72 -15.40
CA LEU A 134 8.46 -18.09 -14.79
C LEU A 134 8.82 -16.73 -14.17
N ALA A 135 10.01 -16.61 -13.57
CA ALA A 135 10.50 -15.31 -13.08
C ALA A 135 10.65 -14.29 -14.22
N THR A 136 11.18 -14.73 -15.38
CA THR A 136 11.31 -13.88 -16.57
C THR A 136 9.96 -13.38 -17.05
N LEU A 137 8.96 -14.28 -17.13
CA LEU A 137 7.61 -13.93 -17.54
C LEU A 137 6.97 -12.93 -16.56
N LEU A 138 7.02 -13.21 -15.26
CA LEU A 138 6.42 -12.36 -14.23
C LEU A 138 7.04 -10.96 -14.20
N ASN A 139 8.37 -10.85 -14.37
CA ASN A 139 9.06 -9.57 -14.46
C ASN A 139 8.77 -8.83 -15.78
N ALA A 140 8.57 -9.54 -16.88
CA ALA A 140 8.12 -8.94 -18.14
C ALA A 140 6.71 -8.35 -18.01
N GLU A 141 5.79 -9.09 -17.38
CA GLU A 141 4.42 -8.64 -17.10
C GLU A 141 4.37 -7.41 -16.18
N GLN A 142 5.22 -7.37 -15.14
CA GLN A 142 5.36 -6.18 -14.28
C GLN A 142 5.77 -4.96 -15.08
N ARG A 143 6.81 -5.10 -15.90
CA ARG A 143 7.34 -4.00 -16.73
C ARG A 143 6.34 -3.54 -17.77
N ALA A 144 5.63 -4.47 -18.41
CA ALA A 144 4.58 -4.16 -19.37
C ALA A 144 3.43 -3.38 -18.70
N THR A 145 3.02 -3.79 -17.50
CA THR A 145 1.98 -3.10 -16.72
C THR A 145 2.42 -1.69 -16.30
N SER A 146 3.66 -1.54 -15.83
CA SER A 146 4.24 -0.24 -15.49
C SER A 146 4.30 0.70 -16.70
N ALA A 147 4.68 0.19 -17.87
CA ALA A 147 4.72 0.95 -19.11
C ALA A 147 3.31 1.36 -19.57
N ALA A 148 2.35 0.46 -19.52
CA ALA A 148 0.95 0.74 -19.90
C ALA A 148 0.33 1.82 -19.00
N LEU A 149 0.57 1.77 -17.68
CA LEU A 149 0.16 2.83 -16.77
C LEU A 149 0.80 4.17 -17.14
N ALA A 150 2.11 4.19 -17.39
CA ALA A 150 2.83 5.41 -17.75
C ALA A 150 2.33 6.02 -19.07
N GLU A 151 2.04 5.20 -20.08
CA GLU A 151 1.47 5.61 -21.36
C GLU A 151 0.11 6.30 -21.18
N GLN A 152 -0.70 5.83 -20.22
CA GLN A 152 -1.99 6.43 -19.85
C GLN A 152 -1.86 7.61 -18.87
N GLY A 153 -0.65 8.10 -18.61
CA GLY A 153 -0.40 9.20 -17.67
C GLY A 153 -0.71 8.84 -16.22
N ARG A 154 -0.61 7.56 -15.86
CA ARG A 154 -0.87 7.06 -14.50
C ARG A 154 0.44 6.85 -13.75
N PRO A 155 0.65 7.60 -12.65
CA PRO A 155 1.94 7.61 -11.96
C PRO A 155 2.20 6.26 -11.30
N ASN A 156 3.41 5.74 -11.51
CA ASN A 156 3.84 4.50 -10.88
C ASN A 156 5.32 4.52 -10.51
N ILE A 157 5.67 3.70 -9.53
CA ILE A 157 6.99 3.57 -8.92
C ILE A 157 7.33 2.08 -8.89
N THR A 158 8.59 1.73 -9.13
CA THR A 158 9.05 0.34 -8.96
C THR A 158 10.15 0.28 -7.91
N ILE A 159 9.94 -0.52 -6.87
CA ILE A 159 10.96 -0.88 -5.89
C ILE A 159 11.42 -2.30 -6.20
N SER A 160 12.70 -2.45 -6.54
CA SER A 160 13.29 -3.75 -6.87
C SER A 160 14.01 -4.34 -5.66
N LEU A 161 13.60 -5.54 -5.27
CA LEU A 161 14.25 -6.36 -4.25
C LEU A 161 15.16 -7.37 -4.95
N PRO A 162 16.40 -7.57 -4.45
CA PRO A 162 17.29 -8.57 -5.03
C PRO A 162 16.73 -9.99 -4.85
N ASP A 163 16.13 -10.27 -3.70
CA ASP A 163 15.56 -11.57 -3.33
C ASP A 163 14.48 -11.40 -2.24
N LEU A 164 13.88 -12.52 -1.83
CA LEU A 164 12.93 -12.59 -0.69
C LEU A 164 13.61 -12.99 0.65
N SER A 165 14.92 -12.73 0.79
CA SER A 165 15.62 -13.03 2.04
C SER A 165 15.16 -12.12 3.19
N ALA A 166 15.35 -12.58 4.43
CA ALA A 166 15.10 -11.77 5.63
C ALA A 166 15.88 -10.44 5.61
N LYS A 167 17.05 -10.40 4.95
CA LYS A 167 17.84 -9.18 4.78
C LYS A 167 17.12 -8.18 3.87
N SER A 168 16.59 -8.62 2.73
CA SER A 168 15.84 -7.79 1.77
C SER A 168 14.50 -7.33 2.34
N LEU A 169 13.76 -8.24 2.99
CA LEU A 169 12.52 -7.90 3.69
C LEU A 169 12.75 -6.88 4.81
N GLY A 170 13.79 -7.07 5.63
CA GLY A 170 14.11 -6.11 6.69
C GLY A 170 14.45 -4.71 6.15
N GLN A 171 15.08 -4.61 4.97
CA GLN A 171 15.29 -3.31 4.31
C GLN A 171 13.97 -2.70 3.86
N LEU A 172 13.07 -3.50 3.28
CA LEU A 172 11.78 -3.05 2.80
C LEU A 172 10.88 -2.54 3.95
N PHE A 173 10.80 -3.27 5.06
CA PHE A 173 10.06 -2.82 6.25
C PHE A 173 10.57 -1.46 6.75
N MET A 174 11.88 -1.35 6.98
CA MET A 174 12.48 -0.11 7.50
C MET A 174 12.31 1.08 6.52
N LEU A 175 12.39 0.84 5.21
CA LEU A 175 12.13 1.87 4.20
C LEU A 175 10.73 2.48 4.38
N TYR A 176 9.71 1.63 4.55
CA TYR A 176 8.32 2.08 4.67
C TYR A 176 7.99 2.67 6.04
N GLU A 177 8.63 2.19 7.12
CA GLU A 177 8.53 2.82 8.45
C GLU A 177 9.06 4.26 8.41
N ILE A 178 10.27 4.48 7.89
CA ILE A 178 10.87 5.82 7.76
C ILE A 178 10.06 6.68 6.79
N GLN A 179 9.60 6.12 5.67
CA GLN A 179 8.76 6.84 4.70
C GLN A 179 7.47 7.33 5.35
N THR A 180 6.82 6.50 6.16
CA THR A 180 5.56 6.85 6.83
C THR A 180 5.74 7.99 7.82
N VAL A 181 6.81 7.96 8.61
CA VAL A 181 7.14 9.05 9.53
C VAL A 181 7.45 10.35 8.75
N ALA A 182 8.21 10.25 7.67
CA ALA A 182 8.52 11.40 6.81
C ALA A 182 7.26 11.97 6.15
N ALA A 183 6.33 11.12 5.70
CA ALA A 183 5.04 11.54 5.16
C ALA A 183 4.19 12.25 6.23
N GLY A 184 4.14 11.72 7.46
CA GLY A 184 3.46 12.39 8.58
C GLY A 184 3.99 13.79 8.86
N ALA A 185 5.32 13.98 8.76
CA ALA A 185 5.93 15.30 8.86
C ALA A 185 5.53 16.24 7.71
N LEU A 186 5.45 15.75 6.46
CA LEU A 186 4.99 16.53 5.31
C LEU A 186 3.52 16.96 5.45
N TYR A 187 2.66 16.08 5.98
CA TYR A 187 1.26 16.39 6.28
C TYR A 187 1.08 17.22 7.56
N GLY A 188 2.13 17.42 8.37
CA GLY A 188 2.06 18.17 9.63
C GLY A 188 1.25 17.47 10.72
N ILE A 189 1.19 16.14 10.72
CA ILE A 189 0.39 15.31 11.64
C ILE A 189 1.27 14.40 12.50
N ASN A 190 0.73 13.86 13.59
CA ASN A 190 1.38 12.81 14.36
C ASN A 190 1.13 11.42 13.72
N PRO A 191 2.17 10.76 13.16
CA PRO A 191 1.97 9.45 12.55
C PRO A 191 1.98 8.28 13.56
N LEU A 192 2.21 8.55 14.86
CA LEU A 192 2.52 7.51 15.85
C LEU A 192 1.40 7.25 16.87
N ASP A 193 0.26 7.93 16.76
CA ASP A 193 -0.94 7.70 17.58
C ASP A 193 -2.10 7.08 16.78
N GLN A 194 -3.22 6.77 17.43
CA GLN A 194 -4.39 6.15 16.79
C GLN A 194 -5.72 6.50 17.50
N PRO A 195 -6.03 7.79 17.75
CA PRO A 195 -7.21 8.16 18.53
C PRO A 195 -8.54 7.72 17.90
N GLY A 196 -8.58 7.56 16.57
CA GLY A 196 -9.80 7.25 15.81
C GLY A 196 -10.45 5.90 16.14
N VAL A 197 -9.69 4.92 16.67
CA VAL A 197 -10.23 3.58 16.97
C VAL A 197 -10.92 3.48 18.32
N GLU A 198 -10.72 4.46 19.21
CA GLU A 198 -11.17 4.37 20.61
C GLU A 198 -12.69 4.46 20.75
N LEU A 199 -13.36 5.26 19.92
CA LEU A 199 -14.81 5.36 19.95
C LEU A 199 -15.48 4.01 19.64
N GLY A 200 -15.00 3.30 18.60
CA GLY A 200 -15.51 1.98 18.24
C GLY A 200 -15.35 0.94 19.35
N LYS A 201 -14.23 0.97 20.09
CA LYS A 201 -13.99 0.10 21.25
C LYS A 201 -14.98 0.40 22.38
N ARG A 202 -15.19 1.67 22.72
CA ARG A 202 -16.11 2.09 23.79
C ARG A 202 -17.57 1.71 23.47
N LEU A 203 -18.00 1.95 22.23
CA LEU A 203 -19.35 1.55 21.79
C LEU A 203 -19.51 0.01 21.80
N THR A 204 -18.47 -0.74 21.41
CA THR A 204 -18.46 -2.20 21.54
C THR A 204 -18.58 -2.66 23.00
N PHE A 205 -17.86 -2.03 23.93
CA PHE A 205 -17.97 -2.34 25.35
C PHE A 205 -19.39 -2.11 25.88
N ALA A 206 -20.02 -1.01 25.49
CA ALA A 206 -21.42 -0.72 25.82
C ALA A 206 -22.38 -1.78 25.24
N LEU A 207 -22.14 -2.20 24.00
CA LEU A 207 -22.94 -3.24 23.34
C LEU A 207 -22.84 -4.60 24.03
N MET A 208 -21.65 -4.93 24.52
CA MET A 208 -21.34 -6.18 25.21
C MET A 208 -21.68 -6.15 26.72
N GLY A 209 -22.23 -5.05 27.23
CA GLY A 209 -22.71 -4.95 28.62
C GLY A 209 -21.59 -4.74 29.66
N LYS A 210 -20.46 -4.16 29.28
CA LYS A 210 -19.41 -3.79 30.24
C LYS A 210 -19.90 -2.64 31.13
N GLU A 211 -19.75 -2.79 32.46
CA GLU A 211 -20.12 -1.74 33.42
C GLU A 211 -19.37 -0.42 33.16
N GLY A 212 -20.07 0.70 33.34
CA GLY A 212 -19.51 2.05 33.20
C GLY A 212 -19.60 2.68 31.80
N TYR A 213 -20.36 2.08 30.86
CA TYR A 213 -20.52 2.53 29.46
C TYR A 213 -21.98 2.86 29.07
N ASP A 214 -22.80 3.25 30.05
CA ASP A 214 -24.24 3.49 29.82
C ASP A 214 -24.51 4.66 28.86
N ALA A 215 -23.66 5.70 28.90
CA ALA A 215 -23.76 6.84 27.98
C ALA A 215 -23.50 6.42 26.53
N GLU A 216 -22.48 5.60 26.30
CA GLU A 216 -22.17 5.02 24.99
C GLU A 216 -23.28 4.10 24.49
N ARG A 217 -23.95 3.37 25.39
CA ARG A 217 -25.09 2.52 25.00
C ARG A 217 -26.22 3.35 24.40
N ALA A 218 -26.57 4.47 25.05
CA ALA A 218 -27.58 5.38 24.55
C ALA A 218 -27.23 5.95 23.16
N VAL A 219 -25.95 6.27 22.92
CA VAL A 219 -25.46 6.73 21.61
C VAL A 219 -25.68 5.67 20.52
N VAL A 220 -25.40 4.40 20.81
CA VAL A 220 -25.62 3.31 19.85
C VAL A 220 -27.11 3.19 19.52
N ASP A 221 -27.97 3.14 20.54
CA ASP A 221 -29.41 2.95 20.34
C ASP A 221 -30.05 4.11 19.54
N GLU A 222 -29.54 5.33 19.70
CA GLU A 222 -30.01 6.50 18.95
C GLU A 222 -29.51 6.51 17.49
N ARG A 223 -28.21 6.21 17.28
CA ARG A 223 -27.51 6.47 16.02
C ARG A 223 -27.28 5.26 15.13
N ALA A 224 -27.41 4.03 15.63
CA ALA A 224 -27.24 2.80 14.83
C ALA A 224 -28.46 2.50 13.93
N LYS A 225 -28.88 3.48 13.13
CA LYS A 225 -29.99 3.40 12.18
C LYS A 225 -29.41 3.37 10.76
N PRO A 226 -29.10 2.19 10.20
CA PRO A 226 -28.54 2.11 8.85
C PRO A 226 -29.54 2.63 7.82
N VAL A 227 -29.03 3.16 6.70
CA VAL A 227 -29.85 3.64 5.57
C VAL A 227 -30.77 2.54 5.03
N ALA A 228 -30.30 1.29 5.04
CA ALA A 228 -31.10 0.11 4.76
C ALA A 228 -30.57 -1.09 5.56
N LYS A 229 -31.46 -2.00 5.97
CA LYS A 229 -31.11 -3.30 6.54
C LYS A 229 -31.40 -4.40 5.53
N LEU A 230 -30.36 -4.87 4.85
CA LEU A 230 -30.45 -5.99 3.92
C LEU A 230 -30.13 -7.27 4.68
N LEU A 231 -31.07 -8.22 4.67
CA LEU A 231 -30.86 -9.54 5.25
C LEU A 231 -30.77 -10.55 4.11
N LEU A 232 -29.59 -11.16 3.96
CA LEU A 232 -29.42 -12.31 3.09
C LEU A 232 -30.05 -13.52 3.79
N ARG A 233 -31.05 -14.13 3.15
CA ARG A 233 -31.64 -15.42 3.55
C ARG A 233 -31.24 -16.47 2.54
#